data_AF-A0A6N2JZZ1-F1
#
_entry.id   AF-A0A6N2JZZ1-F1
#
_cell.length_a   1.000
_cell.length_b   1.000
_cell.length_c   1.000
_cell.angle_alpha   90.00
_cell.angle_beta   90.00
_cell.angle_gamma   90.00
#
_symmetry.space_group_name_H-M   'P 1'
#
loop_
_entity.id
_entity.type
_entity.pdbx_description
1 polymer ?
#
loop_
_entity_poly.entity_id
_entity_poly.type
_entity_poly.pdbx_seq_one_letter_code
_entity_poly.pdbx_strand_id
1 'polypeptide(L)'
;MFQYPINLCYSLPALHQKFDLPAQFVLHTDCPHYWRYHLPGETEEDFSTRLANNLENLILKEGPETIAAFIAEPVMGAGGVIPPPATYFDKLW
;
A
#
# COMPACT_ATOMS: atom_id res chain seq x y z
N MET A 1 -9.58 -18.97 12.33
CA MET A 1 -9.23 -18.06 13.42
C MET A 1 -7.87 -17.44 13.08
N PHE A 2 -7.87 -16.47 12.17
CA PHE A 2 -6.69 -15.66 11.85
C PHE A 2 -7.05 -14.25 12.32
N GLN A 3 -6.42 -13.80 13.40
CA GLN A 3 -6.86 -12.65 14.19
C GLN A 3 -5.96 -11.42 14.01
N TYR A 4 -5.19 -11.40 12.92
CA TYR A 4 -4.14 -10.41 12.66
C TYR A 4 -4.38 -9.76 11.30
N PRO A 5 -4.49 -8.43 11.22
CA PRO A 5 -4.62 -7.74 9.94
C PRO A 5 -3.50 -8.02 8.93
N ILE A 6 -3.90 -8.10 7.66
CA ILE A 6 -3.03 -8.20 6.49
C ILE A 6 -3.08 -6.85 5.76
N ASN A 7 -1.92 -6.25 5.53
CA ASN A 7 -1.81 -5.02 4.74
C ASN A 7 -1.69 -5.36 3.25
N LEU A 8 -2.59 -4.80 2.44
CA LEU A 8 -2.60 -4.93 0.99
C LEU A 8 -2.32 -3.57 0.33
N CYS A 9 -1.34 -3.51 -0.56
CA CYS A 9 -0.97 -2.28 -1.28
C CYS A 9 -2.03 -1.86 -2.34
N TYR A 10 -3.08 -2.68 -2.58
CA TYR A 10 -3.96 -2.49 -3.73
C TYR A 10 -5.42 -2.92 -3.48
N SER A 11 -6.37 -2.07 -3.87
CA SER A 11 -7.80 -2.39 -3.94
C SER A 11 -8.42 -1.83 -5.21
N LEU A 12 -9.13 -2.67 -5.96
CA LEU A 12 -10.07 -2.23 -7.00
C LEU A 12 -11.47 -2.13 -6.41
N PRO A 13 -12.09 -0.93 -6.36
CA PRO A 13 -13.45 -0.78 -5.87
C PRO A 13 -14.46 -1.70 -6.56
N ALA A 14 -14.28 -1.94 -7.87
CA ALA A 14 -15.15 -2.83 -8.65
C ALA A 14 -15.14 -4.29 -8.15
N LEU A 15 -14.04 -4.74 -7.54
CA LEU A 15 -13.94 -6.09 -6.97
C LEU A 15 -14.55 -6.19 -5.57
N HIS A 16 -14.81 -5.05 -4.92
CA HIS A 16 -15.39 -5.01 -3.57
C HIS A 16 -16.90 -4.75 -3.58
N GLN A 17 -17.35 -3.98 -4.57
CA GLN A 17 -18.75 -3.57 -4.69
C GLN A 17 -19.67 -4.80 -4.66
N LYS A 18 -20.65 -4.77 -3.76
CA LYS A 18 -21.70 -5.80 -3.56
C LYS A 18 -21.23 -7.11 -2.92
N PHE A 19 -20.03 -7.15 -2.33
CA PHE A 19 -19.46 -8.35 -1.70
C PHE A 19 -19.08 -8.18 -0.23
N ASP A 20 -19.51 -7.10 0.43
CA ASP A 20 -19.15 -6.78 1.83
C ASP A 20 -17.63 -6.77 2.08
N LEU A 21 -16.88 -6.27 1.08
CA LEU A 21 -15.42 -6.16 1.09
C LEU A 21 -14.98 -4.68 1.18
N PRO A 22 -13.75 -4.44 1.68
CA PRO A 22 -12.78 -5.42 2.18
C PRO A 22 -13.15 -6.01 3.53
N ALA A 23 -12.63 -7.22 3.83
CA ALA A 23 -12.78 -7.81 5.16
C ALA A 23 -12.12 -6.92 6.22
N GLN A 24 -12.64 -6.94 7.46
CA GLN A 24 -12.19 -6.04 8.54
C GLN A 24 -10.71 -6.14 8.90
N PHE A 25 -10.07 -7.28 8.62
CA PHE A 25 -8.65 -7.52 8.85
C PHE A 25 -7.78 -7.10 7.66
N VAL A 26 -8.34 -6.55 6.57
CA VAL A 26 -7.56 -6.10 5.42
C VAL A 26 -7.46 -4.58 5.46
N LEU A 27 -6.23 -4.11 5.57
CA LEU A 27 -5.89 -2.70 5.54
C LEU A 27 -5.27 -2.34 4.19
N HIS A 28 -5.50 -1.12 3.73
CA HIS A 28 -4.90 -0.61 2.49
C HIS A 28 -4.01 0.58 2.79
N THR A 29 -2.78 0.54 2.26
CA THR A 29 -1.86 1.68 2.25
C THR A 29 -1.93 2.43 0.92
N ASP A 30 -1.11 3.47 0.78
CA ASP A 30 -1.05 4.32 -0.41
C ASP A 30 -0.69 3.54 -1.69
N CYS A 31 -1.22 3.99 -2.83
CA CYS A 31 -0.88 3.43 -4.12
C CYS A 31 0.44 4.02 -4.67
N PRO A 32 1.43 3.19 -5.04
CA PRO A 32 2.74 3.63 -5.54
C PRO A 32 2.69 4.06 -7.02
N HIS A 33 1.77 4.97 -7.37
CA HIS A 33 1.63 5.52 -8.72
C HIS A 33 2.10 6.99 -8.74
N TYR A 34 3.41 7.19 -8.93
CA TYR A 34 4.04 8.51 -8.86
C TYR A 34 3.37 9.56 -9.75
N TRP A 35 3.16 9.23 -11.04
CA TRP A 35 2.52 10.15 -11.99
C TRP A 35 1.19 10.71 -11.48
N ARG A 36 0.42 9.92 -10.74
CA ARG A 36 -0.90 10.29 -10.25
C ARG A 36 -0.90 10.94 -8.85
N TYR A 37 -0.01 10.52 -7.96
CA TYR A 37 -0.10 10.83 -6.53
C TYR A 37 1.10 11.60 -5.94
N HIS A 38 2.06 12.00 -6.78
CA HIS A 38 3.12 12.90 -6.33
C HIS A 38 2.56 14.30 -5.99
N LEU A 39 3.19 14.95 -5.03
CA LEU A 39 2.93 16.35 -4.68
C LEU A 39 3.70 17.29 -5.63
N PRO A 40 3.28 18.56 -5.78
CA PRO A 40 4.02 19.52 -6.59
C PRO A 40 5.48 19.67 -6.12
N GLY A 41 6.42 19.40 -7.02
CA GLY A 41 7.86 19.47 -6.73
C GLY A 41 8.44 18.27 -5.97
N GLU A 42 7.63 17.26 -5.67
CA GLU A 42 8.10 16.02 -5.05
C GLU A 42 8.86 15.18 -6.08
N THR A 43 10.06 14.72 -5.73
CA THR A 43 10.81 13.78 -6.56
C THR A 43 10.26 12.36 -6.40
N GLU A 44 10.62 11.46 -7.31
CA GLU A 44 10.18 10.07 -7.23
C GLU A 44 10.75 9.33 -5.99
N GLU A 45 11.95 9.69 -5.55
CA GLU A 45 12.56 9.18 -4.32
C GLU A 45 11.91 9.75 -3.06
N ASP A 46 11.55 11.03 -3.06
CA ASP A 46 10.80 11.67 -1.96
C ASP A 46 9.40 11.07 -1.84
N PHE A 47 8.74 10.83 -2.98
CA PHE A 47 7.47 10.12 -3.04
C PHE A 47 7.57 8.75 -2.39
N SER A 48 8.55 7.94 -2.78
CA SER A 48 8.82 6.63 -2.16
C SER A 48 9.08 6.73 -0.65
N THR A 49 9.83 7.75 -0.20
CA THR A 49 10.07 8.01 1.22
C THR A 49 8.77 8.32 1.96
N ARG A 50 7.90 9.14 1.38
CA ARG A 50 6.59 9.45 1.96
C ARG A 50 5.72 8.19 2.08
N LEU A 51 5.70 7.33 1.06
CA LEU A 51 4.92 6.09 1.12
C LEU A 51 5.44 5.13 2.20
N ALA A 52 6.76 4.99 2.34
CA ALA A 52 7.37 4.19 3.40
C ALA A 52 7.00 4.74 4.80
N ASN A 53 7.11 6.05 5.00
CA ASN A 53 6.72 6.70 6.26
C ASN A 53 5.22 6.53 6.56
N ASN A 54 4.36 6.61 5.53
CA ASN A 54 2.92 6.41 5.69
C ASN A 54 2.59 4.95 6.08
N LEU A 55 3.27 3.98 5.50
CA LEU A 55 3.15 2.58 5.90
C LEU A 55 3.60 2.35 7.34
N GLU A 56 4.75 2.90 7.73
CA GLU A 56 5.24 2.82 9.11
C GLU A 56 4.23 3.44 10.09
N ASN A 57 3.73 4.64 9.79
CA ASN A 57 2.70 5.30 10.59
C ASN A 57 1.41 4.47 10.71
N LEU A 58 0.99 3.80 9.63
CA LEU A 58 -0.15 2.89 9.66
C LEU A 58 0.13 1.70 10.57
N ILE A 59 1.28 1.05 10.45
CA ILE A 59 1.68 -0.10 11.30
C ILE A 59 1.71 0.32 12.78
N LEU A 60 2.31 1.47 13.10
CA LEU A 60 2.37 1.99 14.46
C LEU A 60 0.98 2.32 15.02
N LYS A 61 0.09 2.88 14.19
CA LYS A 61 -1.28 3.22 14.58
C LYS A 61 -2.12 1.98 14.90
N GLU A 62 -1.98 0.92 14.12
CA GLU A 62 -2.74 -0.33 14.29
C GLU A 62 -2.13 -1.25 15.36
N GLY A 63 -0.90 -0.98 15.78
CA GLY A 63 -0.13 -1.84 16.69
C GLY A 63 0.70 -2.84 15.88
N PRO A 64 2.04 -2.75 15.87
CA PRO A 64 2.90 -3.65 15.08
C PRO A 64 2.68 -5.13 15.37
N GLU A 65 2.29 -5.48 16.60
CA GLU A 65 1.96 -6.84 17.02
C GLU A 65 0.68 -7.40 16.39
N THR A 66 -0.14 -6.54 15.79
CA THR A 66 -1.38 -6.94 15.11
C THR A 66 -1.16 -7.21 13.63
N ILE A 67 -0.10 -6.68 13.01
CA ILE A 67 0.16 -6.81 11.58
C ILE A 67 0.85 -8.15 11.29
N ALA A 68 0.19 -9.03 10.53
CA ALA A 68 0.77 -10.33 10.16
C ALA A 68 1.66 -10.28 8.92
N ALA A 69 1.30 -9.47 7.92
CA ALA A 69 1.96 -9.46 6.63
C ALA A 69 1.71 -8.17 5.84
N PHE A 70 2.62 -7.90 4.90
CA PHE A 70 2.48 -6.92 3.83
C PHE A 70 2.52 -7.62 2.47
N ILE A 71 1.60 -7.27 1.58
CA ILE A 71 1.50 -7.86 0.24
C ILE A 71 1.53 -6.74 -0.81
N ALA A 72 2.47 -6.85 -1.75
CA ALA A 72 2.63 -5.95 -2.88
C ALA A 72 3.07 -6.70 -4.15
N GLU A 73 2.53 -6.31 -5.30
CA GLU A 73 3.00 -6.75 -6.62
C GLU A 73 4.28 -5.98 -6.99
N PRO A 74 5.33 -6.63 -7.54
CA PRO A 74 6.52 -5.93 -8.03
C PRO A 74 6.22 -4.88 -9.11
N VAL A 75 5.19 -5.13 -9.92
CA VAL A 75 4.57 -4.20 -10.87
C VAL A 75 3.07 -4.46 -10.81
N MET A 76 2.26 -3.42 -10.60
CA MET A 76 0.81 -3.61 -10.46
C MET A 76 0.18 -3.92 -11.82
N GLY A 77 -0.34 -5.13 -12.00
CA GLY A 77 -0.88 -5.56 -13.29
C GLY A 77 -2.25 -4.94 -13.60
N ALA A 78 -3.30 -5.52 -13.02
CA ALA A 78 -4.69 -5.10 -13.25
C ALA A 78 -4.99 -3.66 -12.80
N GLY A 79 -4.11 -3.06 -11.99
CA GLY A 79 -4.22 -1.68 -11.52
C GLY A 79 -3.88 -0.63 -12.56
N GLY A 80 -3.35 -1.06 -13.72
CA GLY A 80 -3.01 -0.17 -14.83
C GLY A 80 -1.58 -0.29 -15.30
N VAL A 81 -0.91 -1.44 -15.09
CA VAL A 81 0.50 -1.68 -15.45
C VAL A 81 1.40 -0.58 -14.88
N ILE A 82 1.45 -0.52 -13.54
CA ILE A 82 2.11 0.56 -12.81
C ILE A 82 3.44 0.04 -12.25
N PRO A 83 4.59 0.49 -12.78
CA PRO A 83 5.89 0.26 -12.16
C PRO A 83 5.98 1.01 -10.82
N PRO A 84 6.68 0.46 -9.84
CA PRO A 84 6.93 1.15 -8.57
C PRO A 84 7.81 2.39 -8.81
N PRO A 85 7.70 3.42 -7.99
CA PRO A 85 8.57 4.58 -8.06
C PRO A 85 10.02 4.19 -7.71
N ALA A 86 10.97 5.02 -8.15
CA ALA A 86 12.38 4.90 -7.79
C ALA A 86 12.57 4.66 -6.29
N THR A 87 13.39 3.66 -5.93
CA THR A 87 13.74 3.26 -4.55
C THR A 87 12.58 2.74 -3.68
N TYR A 88 11.38 2.51 -4.23
CA TYR A 88 10.21 2.10 -3.43
C TYR A 88 10.46 0.82 -2.61
N PHE A 89 10.84 -0.29 -3.26
CA PHE A 89 11.07 -1.55 -2.56
C PHE A 89 12.31 -1.50 -1.66
N ASP A 90 13.34 -0.76 -2.05
CA ASP A 90 14.55 -0.57 -1.21
C ASP A 90 14.24 0.14 0.11
N LYS A 91 13.18 0.96 0.16
CA LYS A 91 12.73 1.67 1.37
C LYS A 91 11.73 0.89 2.22
N LEU A 92 11.15 -0.18 1.68
CA LEU A 92 10.18 -1.01 2.38
C LEU A 92 10.79 -2.24 3.06
N TRP A 93 12.03 -2.59 2.69
CA TRP A 93 12.75 -3.77 3.13
C TRP A 93 13.91 -3.38 4.04
#